data_AF-A0A822Z1A3-F1
#
_entry.id   AF-A0A822Z1A3-F1
#
_cell.length_a   1.000
_cell.length_b   1.000
_cell.length_c   1.000
_cell.angle_alpha   90.00
_cell.angle_beta   90.00
_cell.angle_gamma   90.00
#
_symmetry.space_group_name_H-M   'P 1'
#
loop_
_entity.id
_entity.type
_entity.pdbx_description
1 polymer ?
#
loop_
_entity_poly.entity_id
_entity_poly.type
_entity_poly.pdbx_seq_one_letter_code
_entity_poly.pdbx_strand_id
1 'polypeptide(L)' 'MVPSSDAVNTCQVVRNSNGCDLASCRQWCFKVYHANGFCYATGFASYRCVCIYNCN' A
#
# COMPACT_ATOMS: atom_id res chain seq x y z
N MET A 1 0.70 12.72 -26.22
CA MET A 1 0.06 13.21 -24.99
C MET A 1 -0.89 12.11 -24.55
N VAL A 2 -0.56 11.36 -23.49
CA VAL A 2 -1.52 10.40 -22.94
C VAL A 2 -2.60 11.19 -22.21
N PRO A 3 -3.90 10.95 -22.45
CA PRO A 3 -4.95 11.66 -21.74
C PRO A 3 -5.02 11.10 -20.31
N SER A 4 -4.37 11.78 -19.36
CA SER A 4 -4.46 11.49 -17.92
C SER A 4 -5.78 12.03 -17.35
N SER A 5 -6.92 11.58 -17.89
CA SER A 5 -8.25 12.07 -17.50
C SER A 5 -9.02 11.16 -16.55
N ASP A 6 -8.37 10.14 -16.01
CA ASP A 6 -8.90 9.37 -14.88
C ASP A 6 -7.80 9.27 -13.84
N ALA A 7 -7.55 10.37 -13.12
CA ALA A 7 -6.84 10.29 -11.86
C ALA A 7 -7.73 9.48 -10.91
N VAL A 8 -7.66 8.15 -11.02
CA VAL A 8 -8.10 7.26 -9.95
C VAL A 8 -7.43 7.82 -8.71
N ASN A 9 -8.21 8.38 -7.78
CA ASN A 9 -7.69 8.97 -6.54
C ASN A 9 -7.16 7.82 -5.67
N THR A 10 -6.02 7.28 -6.07
CA THR A 10 -5.33 6.22 -5.34
C THR A 10 -4.57 6.87 -4.19
N CYS A 11 -5.06 6.66 -2.99
CA CYS A 11 -4.33 6.93 -1.78
C CYS A 11 -3.39 5.78 -1.44
N GLN A 12 -2.38 6.12 -0.67
CA GLN A 12 -1.47 5.16 -0.07
C GLN A 12 -1.38 5.37 1.43
N VAL A 13 -1.41 4.26 2.18
CA VAL A 13 -1.11 4.27 3.61
C VAL A 13 0.07 3.35 3.88
N VAL A 14 1.02 3.84 4.68
CA VAL A 14 2.23 3.12 5.03
C VAL A 14 2.15 2.71 6.50
N ARG A 15 2.20 1.41 6.75
CA ARG A 15 2.32 0.86 8.09
C ARG A 15 3.78 0.51 8.37
N ASN A 16 4.38 1.24 9.29
CA ASN A 16 5.78 1.09 9.68
C ASN A 16 5.91 0.00 10.75
N SER A 17 6.02 -1.26 10.31
CA SER A 17 6.51 -2.35 11.17
C SER A 17 7.96 -2.63 10.79
N ASN A 18 8.82 -2.94 11.77
CA ASN A 18 10.21 -3.35 11.57
C ASN A 18 10.26 -4.76 10.94
N GLY A 19 9.82 -4.85 9.69
CA GLY A 19 9.50 -6.08 9.00
C GLY A 19 8.13 -5.96 8.34
N CYS A 20 8.06 -6.35 7.06
CA CYS A 20 6.82 -6.45 6.34
C CYS A 20 6.55 -7.92 6.05
N ASP A 21 5.62 -8.48 6.80
CA ASP A 21 5.01 -9.76 6.45
C ASP A 21 3.94 -9.51 5.39
N LEU A 22 4.15 -10.01 4.17
CA LEU A 22 3.26 -9.76 3.04
C LEU A 22 1.84 -10.25 3.31
N ALA A 23 1.70 -11.40 3.98
CA ALA A 23 0.39 -11.97 4.30
C ALA A 23 -0.39 -11.06 5.26
N SER A 24 0.24 -10.63 6.35
CA SER A 24 -0.33 -9.71 7.34
C SER A 24 -0.59 -8.33 6.73
N CYS A 25 0.31 -7.84 5.88
CA CYS A 25 0.14 -6.59 5.16
C CYS A 25 -1.10 -6.61 4.26
N ARG A 26 -1.25 -7.65 3.43
CA ARG A 26 -2.43 -7.84 2.57
C ARG A 26 -3.71 -7.98 3.38
N GLN A 27 -3.70 -8.80 4.45
CA GLN A 27 -4.87 -8.95 5.32
C GLN A 27 -5.30 -7.62 5.96
N TRP A 28 -4.34 -6.82 6.42
CA TRP A 28 -4.63 -5.52 7.00
C TRP A 28 -5.18 -4.54 5.95
N CYS A 29 -4.53 -4.41 4.80
CA CYS A 29 -4.99 -3.57 3.70
C CYS A 29 -6.39 -3.97 3.23
N PHE A 30 -6.66 -5.27 3.14
CA PHE A 30 -7.96 -5.79 2.75
C PHE A 30 -9.03 -5.53 3.82
N LYS A 31 -8.69 -5.70 5.11
CA LYS A 31 -9.65 -5.52 6.21
C LYS A 31 -10.01 -4.05 6.45
N VAL A 32 -9.07 -3.13 6.28
CA VAL A 32 -9.28 -1.70 6.60
C VAL A 32 -9.72 -0.91 5.36
N TYR A 33 -9.14 -1.20 4.20
CA TYR A 33 -9.32 -0.39 2.99
C TYR A 33 -9.90 -1.19 1.80
N HIS A 34 -10.24 -2.47 2.00
CA HIS A 34 -10.68 -3.37 0.92
C HIS A 34 -9.70 -3.39 -0.27
N ALA A 35 -8.41 -3.25 0.03
CA ALA A 35 -7.38 -3.02 -0.96
C ALA A 35 -6.20 -3.97 -0.83
N ASN A 36 -5.35 -4.00 -1.86
CA ASN A 36 -4.14 -4.81 -1.85
C ASN A 36 -2.98 -4.11 -1.15
N GLY A 37 -2.21 -4.92 -0.43
CA GLY A 37 -0.97 -4.50 0.24
C GLY A 37 0.27 -5.10 -0.41
N PHE A 38 1.36 -4.34 -0.40
CA PHE A 38 2.69 -4.81 -0.80
C PHE A 38 3.76 -4.34 0.18
N CYS A 39 4.84 -5.12 0.24
CA CYS A 39 6.00 -4.80 1.06
C CYS A 39 7.01 -4.03 0.23
N TYR A 40 7.32 -2.81 0.65
CA TYR A 40 8.32 -1.97 0.01
C TYR A 40 9.53 -1.79 0.92
N ALA A 41 10.73 -1.99 0.38
CA ALA A 41 11.97 -1.78 1.12
C ALA A 41 12.28 -0.29 1.21
N THR A 42 12.31 0.26 2.42
CA THR A 42 12.62 1.69 2.65
C THR A 42 14.07 1.97 3.05
N GLY A 43 14.93 0.95 3.11
CA GLY A 43 16.34 1.09 3.49
C GLY A 43 17.04 -0.23 3.79
N PHE A 44 18.20 -0.17 4.45
CA PHE A 44 19.20 -1.24 4.60
C PHE A 44 18.73 -2.58 5.21
N ALA A 45 17.55 -2.64 5.83
CA ALA A 45 16.91 -3.89 6.25
C ALA A 45 15.42 -3.71 6.62
N SER A 46 14.81 -2.58 6.23
CA SER A 46 13.50 -2.18 6.72
C SER A 46 12.48 -2.28 5.61
N TYR A 47 11.55 -3.22 5.76
CA TYR A 47 10.40 -3.34 4.87
C TYR A 47 9.19 -2.68 5.51
N ARG A 48 8.47 -1.86 4.75
CA ARG A 48 7.20 -1.27 5.17
C ARG A 48 6.06 -1.87 4.37
N CYS A 49 4.92 -2.03 5.04
CA CYS A 49 3.69 -2.40 4.38
C CYS A 49 3.05 -1.15 3.78
N VAL A 50 2.70 -1.19 2.49
CA VAL A 50 2.01 -0.12 1.79
C VAL A 50 0.71 -0.67 1.23
N CYS A 51 -0.41 -0.02 1.53
CA CYS A 51 -1.69 -0.28 0.88
C CYS A 51 -1.97 0.81 -0.13
N ILE A 52 -2.32 0.44 -1.37
CA ILE A 52 -2.88 1.38 -2.35
C ILE A 52 -4.36 1.13 -2.43
N TYR A 53 -5.17 2.15 -2.15
CA TYR A 53 -6.63 2.07 -2.13
C TYR A 53 -7.23 3.30 -2.80
N ASN A 54 -8.47 3.18 -3.27
CA ASN A 54 -9.20 4.32 -3.81
C ASN A 54 -9.71 5.19 -2.66
N CYS A 55 -9.19 6.40 -2.53
CA CYS A 55 -9.83 7.46 -1.77
C CYS A 55 -10.91 8.07 -2.66
N ASN A 56 -12.17 7.92 -2.28
CA ASN A 56 -13.24 8.71 -2.88
C ASN A 56 -13.20 10.13 -2.28
#